data_AF-A0A2K5C558-F1
#
_entry.id   AF-A0A2K5C558-F1
#
_cell.length_a   1.000
_cell.length_b   1.000
_cell.length_c   1.000
_cell.angle_alpha   90.00
_cell.angle_beta   90.00
_cell.angle_gamma   90.00
#
_symmetry.space_group_name_H-M   'P 1'
#
loop_
_entity.id
_entity.type
_entity.pdbx_description
1 polymer ?
#
loop_
_entity_poly.entity_id
_entity_poly.type
_entity_poly.pdbx_seq_one_letter_code
_entity_poly.pdbx_strand_id
1 'polypeptide(L)' 'MAASSRTQVLDLYQAMLRERTYAVRRIRDAFRENKNVKDPVEIQTLVNKAKRDLGIIRRQVHIGQLYSTDKLIIEN' A
#
# COMPACT_ATOMS: atom_id res chain seq x y z
N MET A 1 14.28 -2.46 -21.10
CA MET A 1 13.80 -1.23 -20.44
C MET A 1 13.30 -1.59 -19.04
N ALA A 2 14.19 -1.61 -18.05
CA ALA A 2 13.76 -1.75 -16.66
C ALA A 2 13.50 -0.33 -16.15
N ALA A 3 12.24 0.05 -15.99
CA ALA A 3 11.92 1.14 -15.07
C ALA A 3 12.63 0.81 -13.76
N SER A 4 13.51 1.71 -13.29
CA SER A 4 14.31 1.48 -12.07
C SER A 4 13.39 0.93 -10.97
N SER A 5 13.62 -0.32 -10.57
CA SER A 5 12.74 -1.05 -9.62
C SER A 5 12.48 -0.21 -8.36
N ARG A 6 13.47 0.59 -7.97
CA ARG A 6 13.40 1.54 -6.87
C ARG A 6 12.35 2.64 -7.08
N THR A 7 12.29 3.26 -8.26
CA THR A 7 11.31 4.32 -8.55
C THR A 7 9.90 3.75 -8.49
N GLN A 8 9.67 2.60 -9.13
CA GLN A 8 8.38 1.93 -9.09
C GLN A 8 7.95 1.55 -7.67
N VAL A 9 8.87 1.05 -6.85
CA VAL A 9 8.60 0.72 -5.44
C VAL A 9 8.23 1.96 -4.64
N LEU A 10 8.94 3.09 -4.83
CA LEU A 10 8.65 4.33 -4.11
C LEU A 10 7.34 4.97 -4.54
N ASP A 11 7.04 4.98 -5.84
CA ASP A 11 5.77 5.49 -6.36
C ASP A 11 4.59 4.68 -5.80
N LEU A 12 4.74 3.35 -5.77
CA LEU A 12 3.73 2.46 -5.21
C LEU A 12 3.56 2.64 -3.71
N TYR A 13 4.66 2.80 -2.97
CA TYR A 13 4.65 3.10 -1.55
C TYR A 13 3.91 4.41 -1.26
N GLN A 14 4.20 5.48 -1.99
CA GLN A 14 3.51 6.76 -1.85
C GLN A 14 2.02 6.64 -2.20
N ALA A 15 1.68 5.93 -3.28
CA ALA A 15 0.28 5.72 -3.66
C ALA A 15 -0.49 4.98 -2.56
N MET A 16 0.09 3.95 -1.94
CA MET A 16 -0.54 3.20 -0.86
C MET A 16 -0.69 4.03 0.43
N LEU A 17 0.29 4.88 0.77
CA LEU A 17 0.20 5.74 1.95
C LEU A 17 -0.84 6.87 1.82
N ARG A 18 -1.14 7.32 0.60
CA ARG A 18 -2.12 8.40 0.37
C ARG A 18 -3.56 7.98 0.70
N GLU A 19 -3.86 6.69 0.69
CA GLU A 19 -5.20 6.17 0.95
C GLU A 19 -5.64 6.32 2.44
N ARG A 20 -4.81 6.89 3.34
CA ARG A 20 -5.12 7.28 4.75
C ARG A 20 -5.99 6.31 5.57
N THR A 21 -5.87 5.00 5.34
CA THR A 21 -6.63 3.97 6.06
C THR A 21 -5.84 3.37 7.23
N TYR A 22 -6.50 2.54 8.04
CA TYR A 22 -5.86 1.64 9.01
C TYR A 22 -4.71 0.79 8.41
N ALA A 23 -4.66 0.65 7.08
CA ALA A 23 -3.61 -0.09 6.40
C ALA A 23 -2.24 0.62 6.43
N VAL A 24 -2.16 1.91 6.78
CA VAL A 24 -0.89 2.68 6.76
C VAL A 24 0.23 2.00 7.54
N ARG A 25 -0.05 1.51 8.76
CA ARG A 25 0.94 0.80 9.57
C ARG A 25 1.42 -0.47 8.86
N ARG A 26 0.47 -1.30 8.38
CA ARG A 26 0.78 -2.55 7.68
C ARG A 26 1.59 -2.34 6.41
N ILE A 27 1.31 -1.26 5.66
CA ILE A 27 2.08 -0.85 4.48
C ILE A 27 3.52 -0.50 4.87
N ARG A 28 3.73 0.34 5.90
CA ARG A 28 5.09 0.69 6.34
C ARG A 28 5.88 -0.53 6.77
N ASP A 29 5.28 -1.40 7.58
CA ASP A 29 5.94 -2.59 8.10
C ASP A 29 6.32 -3.53 6.96
N ALA A 30 5.40 -3.82 6.03
CA ALA A 30 5.67 -4.70 4.89
C ALA A 30 6.78 -4.18 3.96
N PHE A 31 6.82 -2.87 3.66
CA PHE A 31 7.90 -2.31 2.84
C PHE A 31 9.24 -2.28 3.58
N ARG A 32 9.22 -2.09 4.91
CA ARG A 32 10.43 -2.11 5.74
C ARG A 32 11.00 -3.53 5.87
N GLU A 33 10.15 -4.52 6.07
CA GLU A 33 10.50 -5.95 6.14
C GLU A 33 11.21 -6.40 4.85
N ASN A 34 10.77 -5.92 3.68
CA ASN A 34 11.31 -6.32 2.38
C ASN A 34 12.41 -5.40 1.82
N LYS A 35 12.88 -4.41 2.59
CA LYS A 35 13.85 -3.40 2.12
C LYS A 35 15.15 -3.99 1.58
N ASN A 36 15.59 -5.12 2.14
CA ASN A 36 16.90 -5.72 1.84
C ASN A 36 16.82 -6.86 0.81
N VAL A 37 15.66 -7.12 0.21
CA VAL A 37 15.50 -8.11 -0.86
C VAL A 37 16.29 -7.65 -2.08
N LYS A 38 17.12 -8.54 -2.63
CA LYS A 38 18.03 -8.25 -3.76
C LYS A 38 17.69 -9.00 -5.04
N ASP A 39 16.96 -10.11 -4.94
CA ASP A 39 16.55 -10.89 -6.11
C ASP A 39 15.52 -10.10 -6.94
N PRO A 40 15.81 -9.77 -8.21
CA PRO A 40 14.88 -9.05 -9.07
C PRO A 40 13.53 -9.76 -9.26
N VAL A 41 13.52 -11.09 -9.26
CA VAL A 41 12.28 -11.89 -9.44
C VAL A 41 11.39 -11.79 -8.21
N GLU A 42 12.00 -11.90 -7.03
CA GLU A 42 11.32 -11.69 -5.75
C GLU A 42 10.78 -10.25 -5.62
N ILE A 43 11.58 -9.24 -5.97
CA ILE A 43 11.15 -7.83 -6.00
C ILE A 43 9.93 -7.67 -6.92
N GLN A 44 9.96 -8.23 -8.12
CA GLN A 44 8.84 -8.13 -9.06
C GLN A 44 7.57 -8.79 -8.50
N THR A 45 7.72 -9.92 -7.81
CA THR A 45 6.62 -10.63 -7.15
C THR A 45 5.98 -9.78 -6.05
N LEU A 46 6.81 -9.15 -5.21
CA LEU A 46 6.37 -8.25 -4.14
C LEU A 46 5.69 -6.99 -4.70
N VAL A 47 6.24 -6.39 -5.76
CA VAL A 47 5.62 -5.25 -6.45
C VAL A 47 4.24 -5.62 -7.01
N ASN A 48 4.13 -6.80 -7.64
CA ASN A 48 2.84 -7.26 -8.19
C ASN A 48 1.82 -7.52 -7.08
N LYS A 49 2.26 -8.04 -5.93
CA LYS A 49 1.42 -8.17 -4.74
C LYS A 49 0.95 -6.79 -4.23
N ALA A 50 1.86 -5.84 -4.06
CA ALA A 50 1.53 -4.51 -3.58
C ALA A 50 0.55 -3.77 -4.52
N LYS A 51 0.64 -3.96 -5.84
CA LYS A 51 -0.35 -3.44 -6.80
C LYS A 51 -1.75 -4.01 -6.59
N ARG A 52 -1.86 -5.32 -6.35
CA ARG A 52 -3.16 -5.97 -6.04
C ARG A 52 -3.73 -5.45 -4.73
N ASP A 53 -2.88 -5.34 -3.70
CA ASP A 53 -3.26 -4.84 -2.38
C ASP A 53 -3.74 -3.39 -2.45
N LEU A 54 -3.08 -2.52 -3.23
CA LEU A 54 -3.54 -1.15 -3.48
C LEU A 54 -4.95 -1.12 -4.09
N GLY A 55 -5.23 -2.01 -5.05
CA GLY A 55 -6.57 -2.13 -5.63
C GLY A 55 -7.64 -2.53 -4.61
N ILE A 56 -7.30 -3.43 -3.68
CA ILE A 56 -8.18 -3.80 -2.56
C ILE A 56 -8.43 -2.60 -1.65
N ILE A 57 -7.38 -1.89 -1.24
CA ILE A 57 -7.48 -0.72 -0.36
C ILE A 57 -8.41 0.33 -0.96
N ARG A 58 -8.23 0.66 -2.25
CA ARG A 58 -9.09 1.63 -2.95
C ARG A 58 -10.57 1.23 -2.95
N ARG A 59 -10.86 -0.06 -3.19
CA ARG A 59 -12.24 -0.56 -3.13
C ARG A 59 -12.81 -0.46 -1.72
N GLN A 60 -12.03 -0.84 -0.70
CA GLN A 60 -12.45 -0.76 0.69
C GLN A 60 -12.71 0.69 1.14
N VAL A 61 -11.83 1.62 0.75
CA VAL A 61 -12.03 3.07 0.99
C VAL A 61 -13.33 3.55 0.36
N HIS A 62 -13.56 3.21 -0.91
CA HIS A 62 -14.75 3.63 -1.61
C HIS A 62 -16.03 3.07 -0.98
N ILE A 63 -16.04 1.78 -0.60
CA ILE A 63 -17.16 1.15 0.11
C ILE A 63 -17.39 1.83 1.47
N GLY A 64 -16.33 2.11 2.23
CA GLY A 64 -16.42 2.81 3.52
C GLY A 64 -16.97 4.24 3.39
N GLN A 65 -16.72 4.92 2.26
CA GLN A 65 -17.32 6.22 1.95
C GLN A 65 -18.81 6.13 1.61
N LEU A 66 -19.22 5.08 0.89
CA LEU A 66 -20.63 4.85 0.54
C LEU A 66 -21.48 4.49 1.77
N TYR A 67 -20.88 3.81 2.75
CA TYR A 67 -21.54 3.36 3.98
C TYR A 67 -20.85 3.95 5.22
N SER A 68 -20.62 5.25 5.22
CA SER A 68 -19.96 5.94 6.34
C SER A 68 -20.84 5.97 7.59
N THR A 69 -20.21 5.83 8.76
CA THR A 69 -20.85 5.99 10.08
C THR A 69 -20.26 7.18 10.83
N ASP A 70 -20.88 7.54 11.95
CA ASP A 70 -20.29 8.53 12.87
C ASP A 70 -18.90 8.08 13.35
N LYS A 71 -18.05 9.07 13.61
CA LYS A 71 -16.70 8.84 14.12
C LYS A 71 -16.74 8.22 15.51
N LEU A 72 -15.73 7.42 15.82
CA LEU A 72 -15.53 6.90 17.16
C LEU A 72 -15.18 8.04 18.12
N ILE A 73 -15.53 7.88 19.40
CA ILE A 73 -15.27 8.87 20.47
C ILE A 73 -13.77 9.22 20.57
N ILE A 74 -12.89 8.30 20.19
CA ILE A 74 -11.42 8.46 20.24
C ILE A 74 -10.84 9.22 19.02
N GLU A 75 -11.65 9.59 18.03
CA GLU A 75 -11.21 10.30 16.82
C GLU A 75 -11.41 11.83 16.91
N ASN A 76 -11.77 12.36 18.09
CA ASN A 76 -11.97 13.78 18.39
C ASN A 76 -10.71 14.47 18.93
#